data_AF-A0A7Y3N928-F1
#
_entry.id   AF-A0A7Y3N928-F1
#
_cell.length_a   1.000
_cell.length_b   1.000
_cell.length_c   1.000
_cell.angle_alpha   90.00
_cell.angle_beta   90.00
_cell.angle_gamma   90.00
#
_symmetry.space_group_name_H-M   'P 1'
#
loop_
_entity.id
_entity.type
_entity.pdbx_description
1 polymer ?
#
loop_
_entity_poly.entity_id
_entity_poly.type
_entity_poly.pdbx_seq_one_letter_code
_entity_poly.pdbx_strand_id
1 'polypeptide(L)'
;MNDPRARFFLLVLYTTALSLATSLTTVVSLTVLGASVWVLPRVRASTKAFLKAFIPSALIFGSVTWAFQGAIAFEAVLRLAGLMLGPWAFFQTTEPESIYQVMVWLRVPRSWGFTFSVSRQFLEILTSDLTEIWHTLLTRGLPLDRPLKRWFNLPRFLLPVLVSSFHTAEQLAETLETRGIAQLPQSHPTFHWKKKDSLGTLAGFLLVGFSLWTR
;
A
#
# COMPACT_ATOMS: atom_id res chain seq x y z
N MET A 1 5.33 6.71 15.43
CA MET A 1 4.87 5.33 15.63
C MET A 1 5.84 4.40 14.94
N ASN A 2 6.39 3.40 15.63
CA ASN A 2 7.36 2.48 15.02
C ASN A 2 6.75 1.11 14.77
N ASP A 3 5.68 0.73 15.48
CA ASP A 3 5.06 -0.57 15.28
C ASP A 3 4.04 -0.56 14.12
N PRO A 4 4.16 -1.51 13.17
CA PRO A 4 3.26 -1.61 12.01
C PRO A 4 1.84 -2.01 12.42
N ARG A 5 1.69 -2.77 13.51
CA ARG A 5 0.39 -3.21 14.05
C ARG A 5 -0.45 -2.04 14.53
N ALA A 6 0.17 -1.11 15.28
CA ALA A 6 -0.50 0.08 15.77
C ALA A 6 -0.93 1.00 14.62
N ARG A 7 -0.11 1.11 13.56
CA ARG A 7 -0.46 1.89 12.36
C ARG A 7 -1.60 1.26 11.57
N PHE A 8 -1.62 -0.06 11.46
CA PHE A 8 -2.74 -0.77 10.83
C PHE A 8 -4.03 -0.58 11.63
N PHE A 9 -3.96 -0.72 12.96
CA PHE A 9 -5.10 -0.47 13.83
C PHE A 9 -5.61 0.97 13.72
N LEU A 10 -4.70 1.95 13.67
CA LEU A 10 -5.04 3.34 13.43
C LEU A 10 -5.68 3.58 12.06
N LEU A 11 -5.17 2.94 11.00
CA LEU A 11 -5.77 3.04 9.67
C LEU A 11 -7.21 2.54 9.70
N VAL A 12 -7.45 1.36 10.30
CA VAL A 12 -8.79 0.78 10.40
C VAL A 12 -9.72 1.67 11.22
N LEU A 13 -9.26 2.19 12.36
CA LEU A 13 -10.06 3.12 13.18
C LEU A 13 -10.35 4.42 12.42
N TYR A 14 -9.38 4.96 11.68
CA TYR A 14 -9.55 6.18 10.92
C TYR A 14 -10.52 6.00 9.75
N THR A 15 -10.40 4.91 8.96
CA THR A 15 -11.29 4.65 7.83
C THR A 15 -12.72 4.33 8.30
N THR A 16 -12.86 3.60 9.41
CA THR A 16 -14.18 3.34 10.01
C THR A 16 -14.81 4.61 10.57
N ALA A 17 -14.06 5.44 11.31
CA ALA A 17 -14.55 6.73 11.80
C ALA A 17 -15.04 7.65 10.67
N LEU A 18 -14.30 7.67 9.56
CA LEU A 18 -14.62 8.48 8.38
C LEU A 18 -15.82 7.92 7.58
N SER A 19 -16.03 6.61 7.62
CA SER A 19 -17.20 5.97 7.00
C SER A 19 -18.48 6.15 7.82
N LEU A 20 -18.37 6.23 9.13
CA LEU A 20 -19.50 6.40 10.06
C LEU A 20 -19.95 7.86 10.22
N ALA A 21 -19.09 8.81 9.86
CA ALA A 21 -19.38 10.23 9.91
C ALA A 21 -20.56 10.59 8.98
N THR A 22 -21.61 11.17 9.55
CA THR A 22 -22.82 11.64 8.83
C THR A 22 -22.86 13.15 8.63
N SER A 23 -21.99 13.90 9.31
CA SER A 23 -21.98 15.36 9.29
C SER A 23 -20.74 15.93 8.61
N LEU A 24 -20.91 16.98 7.81
CA LEU A 24 -19.82 17.62 7.05
C LEU A 24 -18.68 18.13 7.96
N THR A 25 -19.02 18.64 9.15
CA THR A 25 -18.03 19.14 10.13
C THR A 25 -17.13 18.04 10.68
N THR A 26 -17.65 16.82 10.82
CA THR A 26 -16.88 15.67 11.31
C THR A 26 -15.96 15.12 10.23
N VAL A 27 -16.42 15.07 8.98
CA VAL A 27 -15.58 14.69 7.85
C VAL A 27 -14.42 15.68 7.67
N VAL A 28 -14.67 17.00 7.78
CA VAL A 28 -13.62 18.02 7.68
C VAL A 28 -12.60 17.90 8.83
N SER A 29 -13.06 17.81 10.07
CA SER A 29 -12.16 17.70 11.22
C SER A 29 -11.32 16.41 11.18
N LEU A 30 -11.91 15.27 10.82
CA LEU A 30 -11.20 14.00 10.68
C LEU A 30 -10.18 14.03 9.54
N THR A 31 -10.53 14.59 8.37
CA THR A 31 -9.59 14.70 7.24
C THR A 31 -8.41 15.62 7.55
N VAL A 32 -8.64 16.74 8.24
CA VAL A 32 -7.58 17.68 8.65
C VAL A 32 -6.71 17.07 9.75
N LEU A 33 -7.28 16.37 10.72
CA LEU A 33 -6.51 15.67 11.76
C LEU A 33 -5.72 14.50 11.18
N GLY A 34 -6.31 13.72 10.27
CA GLY A 34 -5.64 12.68 9.50
C GLY A 34 -4.48 13.24 8.68
N ALA A 35 -4.70 14.35 7.98
CA ALA A 35 -3.61 15.04 7.29
C ALA A 35 -2.52 15.51 8.28
N SER A 36 -2.88 16.10 9.42
CA SER A 36 -1.90 16.60 10.40
C SER A 36 -1.03 15.50 11.01
N VAL A 37 -1.64 14.42 11.48
CA VAL A 37 -0.94 13.31 12.15
C VAL A 37 -0.01 12.56 11.18
N TRP A 38 -0.42 12.45 9.91
CA TRP A 38 0.27 11.61 8.94
C TRP A 38 1.18 12.39 7.97
N VAL A 39 0.89 13.66 7.68
CA VAL A 39 1.65 14.50 6.72
C VAL A 39 2.81 15.24 7.38
N LEU A 40 2.71 15.62 8.66
CA LEU A 40 3.71 16.51 9.29
C LEU A 40 5.13 15.92 9.48
N PRO A 41 5.35 14.62 9.80
CA PRO A 41 6.70 14.19 10.15
C PRO A 41 7.57 13.68 8.98
N ARG A 42 7.04 13.41 7.78
CA ARG A 42 7.82 12.63 6.79
C ARG A 42 7.40 12.72 5.32
N VAL A 43 6.90 13.88 4.85
CA VAL A 43 6.28 13.96 3.52
C VAL A 43 6.78 15.14 2.67
N ARG A 44 8.03 15.07 2.20
CA ARG A 44 8.49 15.97 1.11
C ARG A 44 8.75 15.27 -0.23
N ALA A 45 8.97 13.95 -0.24
CA ALA A 45 9.33 13.25 -1.48
C ALA A 45 8.13 12.78 -2.32
N SER A 46 7.02 12.36 -1.70
CA SER A 46 5.92 11.67 -2.42
C SER A 46 4.56 12.39 -2.41
N THR A 47 4.45 13.58 -1.81
CA THR A 47 3.21 14.40 -1.84
C THR A 47 2.79 14.72 -3.27
N LYS A 48 3.78 14.89 -4.17
CA LYS A 48 3.52 15.13 -5.60
C LYS A 48 2.88 13.93 -6.29
N ALA A 49 3.24 12.71 -5.91
CA ALA A 49 2.66 11.49 -6.47
C ALA A 49 1.21 11.31 -6.00
N PHE A 50 0.96 11.55 -4.70
CA PHE A 50 -0.40 11.57 -4.16
C PHE A 50 -1.27 12.61 -4.86
N LEU A 51 -0.77 13.84 -4.98
CA LEU A 51 -1.52 14.93 -5.59
C LEU A 51 -1.81 14.67 -7.07
N LYS A 52 -0.86 14.10 -7.81
CA LYS A 52 -1.06 13.68 -9.21
C LYS A 52 -2.13 12.60 -9.37
N ALA A 53 -2.27 11.69 -8.40
CA ALA A 53 -3.32 10.66 -8.43
C ALA A 53 -4.66 11.18 -7.90
N PHE A 54 -4.63 12.08 -6.91
CA PHE A 54 -5.82 12.61 -6.24
C PHE A 54 -6.56 13.65 -7.08
N ILE A 55 -5.86 14.57 -7.75
CA ILE A 55 -6.49 15.62 -8.57
C ILE A 55 -7.45 15.03 -9.63
N PRO A 56 -7.05 14.08 -10.51
CA PRO A 56 -7.95 13.57 -11.53
C PRO A 56 -9.11 12.76 -10.92
N SER A 57 -8.86 11.99 -9.87
CA SER A 57 -9.91 11.22 -9.19
C SER A 57 -10.92 12.13 -8.49
N ALA A 58 -10.47 13.19 -7.82
CA ALA A 58 -11.33 14.19 -7.20
C ALA A 58 -12.14 15.00 -8.21
N LEU A 59 -11.58 15.31 -9.38
CA LEU A 59 -12.30 16.01 -10.45
C LEU A 59 -13.39 15.14 -11.06
N ILE A 60 -13.08 13.89 -11.41
CA ILE A 60 -14.05 12.96 -11.98
C ILE A 60 -15.15 12.67 -10.94
N PHE A 61 -14.77 12.31 -9.72
CA PHE A 61 -15.74 12.01 -8.67
C PHE A 61 -16.57 13.22 -8.24
N GLY A 62 -15.94 14.39 -8.12
CA GLY A 62 -16.60 15.65 -7.78
C GLY A 62 -17.58 16.12 -8.84
N SER A 63 -17.20 16.03 -10.12
CA SER A 63 -18.11 16.40 -11.23
C SER A 63 -19.33 15.49 -11.31
N VAL A 64 -19.14 14.18 -11.16
CA VAL A 64 -20.24 13.21 -11.11
C VAL A 64 -21.16 13.50 -9.92
N THR A 65 -20.60 13.61 -8.72
CA THR A 65 -21.41 13.83 -7.50
C THR A 65 -22.14 15.18 -7.50
N TRP A 66 -21.52 16.23 -8.04
CA TRP A 66 -22.15 17.55 -8.20
C TRP A 66 -23.39 17.48 -9.09
N ALA A 67 -23.32 16.72 -10.19
CA ALA A 67 -24.44 16.57 -11.12
C ALA A 67 -25.66 15.88 -10.50
N PHE A 68 -25.48 14.99 -9.52
CA PHE A 68 -26.57 14.22 -8.91
C PHE A 68 -27.06 14.76 -7.56
N GLN A 69 -26.19 15.33 -6.73
CA GLN A 69 -26.49 15.61 -5.31
C GLN A 69 -26.09 17.01 -4.84
N GLY A 70 -25.60 17.88 -5.74
CA GLY A 70 -25.32 19.29 -5.44
C GLY A 70 -24.40 19.49 -4.23
N ALA A 71 -24.92 20.11 -3.16
CA ALA A 71 -24.16 20.47 -1.97
C ALA A 71 -23.47 19.28 -1.24
N ILE A 72 -24.01 18.06 -1.38
CA ILE A 72 -23.44 16.85 -0.77
C ILE A 72 -22.14 16.41 -1.50
N ALA A 73 -21.94 16.88 -2.74
CA ALA A 73 -20.75 16.55 -3.53
C ALA A 73 -19.45 16.99 -2.85
N PHE A 74 -19.47 18.13 -2.15
CA PHE A 74 -18.28 18.63 -1.45
C PHE A 74 -17.89 17.71 -0.29
N GLU A 75 -18.86 17.22 0.48
CA GLU A 75 -18.62 16.24 1.54
C GLU A 75 -18.09 14.92 0.96
N ALA A 76 -18.67 14.45 -0.15
CA ALA A 76 -18.25 13.22 -0.79
C ALA A 76 -16.80 13.29 -1.29
N VAL A 77 -16.38 14.41 -1.89
CA VAL A 77 -15.00 14.63 -2.34
C VAL A 77 -14.02 14.70 -1.16
N LEU A 78 -14.39 15.38 -0.07
CA LEU A 78 -13.58 15.41 1.15
C LEU A 78 -13.45 14.02 1.79
N ARG A 79 -14.53 13.25 1.82
CA ARG A 79 -14.53 11.87 2.32
C ARG A 79 -13.63 10.99 1.46
N LEU A 80 -13.69 11.12 0.13
CA LEU A 80 -12.77 10.44 -0.77
C LEU A 80 -11.31 10.81 -0.47
N ALA A 81 -11.02 12.10 -0.24
CA ALA A 81 -9.69 12.56 0.15
C ALA A 81 -9.22 11.88 1.44
N GLY A 82 -10.06 11.84 2.47
CA GLY A 82 -9.79 11.17 3.74
C GLY A 82 -9.49 9.68 3.56
N LEU A 83 -10.36 8.97 2.83
CA LEU A 83 -10.20 7.53 2.56
C LEU A 83 -8.96 7.21 1.74
N MET A 84 -8.50 8.12 0.87
CA MET A 84 -7.25 7.95 0.14
C MET A 84 -6.02 8.27 1.00
N LEU A 85 -6.09 9.31 1.84
CA LEU A 85 -4.98 9.75 2.69
C LEU A 85 -4.53 8.67 3.68
N GLY A 86 -5.46 7.94 4.30
CA GLY A 86 -5.15 6.93 5.31
C GLY A 86 -4.25 5.79 4.77
N PRO A 87 -4.71 5.01 3.78
CA PRO A 87 -3.91 3.96 3.13
C PRO A 87 -2.63 4.50 2.51
N TRP A 88 -2.68 5.66 1.85
CA TRP A 88 -1.48 6.26 1.26
C TRP A 88 -0.41 6.54 2.31
N ALA A 89 -0.79 7.15 3.44
CA ALA A 89 0.15 7.44 4.50
C ALA A 89 0.65 6.17 5.23
N PHE A 90 -0.19 5.14 5.33
CA PHE A 90 0.22 3.83 5.83
C PHE A 90 1.30 3.21 4.94
N PHE A 91 1.09 3.14 3.62
CA PHE A 91 2.08 2.58 2.69
C PHE A 91 3.38 3.40 2.60
N GLN A 92 3.33 4.72 2.80
CA GLN A 92 4.53 5.56 2.82
C GLN A 92 5.37 5.39 4.09
N THR A 93 4.72 5.15 5.22
CA THR A 93 5.42 5.07 6.51
C THR A 93 5.88 3.66 6.84
N THR A 94 5.21 2.64 6.29
CA THR A 94 5.31 1.24 6.71
C THR A 94 6.03 0.43 5.64
N GLU A 95 7.20 -0.13 5.99
CA GLU A 95 7.97 -0.94 5.07
C GLU A 95 7.20 -2.23 4.71
N PRO A 96 7.32 -2.75 3.48
CA PRO A 96 6.60 -3.95 3.05
C PRO A 96 6.81 -5.16 3.96
N GLU A 97 8.00 -5.31 4.55
CA GLU A 97 8.33 -6.39 5.50
C GLU A 97 7.55 -6.28 6.81
N SER A 98 7.23 -5.07 7.22
CA SER A 98 6.45 -4.84 8.44
C SER A 98 4.95 -5.18 8.24
N ILE A 99 4.48 -5.29 6.98
CA ILE A 99 3.13 -5.80 6.65
C ILE A 99 3.00 -7.28 7.00
N TYR A 100 4.05 -8.08 6.78
CA TYR A 100 4.06 -9.49 7.18
C TYR A 100 3.77 -9.67 8.67
N GLN A 101 4.33 -8.79 9.53
CA GLN A 101 4.07 -8.84 10.96
C GLN A 101 2.62 -8.50 11.33
N VAL A 102 1.96 -7.66 10.53
CA VAL A 102 0.52 -7.39 10.67
C VAL A 102 -0.27 -8.64 10.28
N MET A 103 0.11 -9.35 9.22
CA MET A 103 -0.54 -10.61 8.82
C MET A 103 -0.39 -11.70 9.89
N VAL A 104 0.79 -11.83 10.49
CA VAL A 104 1.03 -12.74 11.62
C VAL A 104 0.16 -12.37 12.81
N TRP A 105 0.02 -11.07 13.11
CA TRP A 105 -0.86 -10.58 14.17
C TRP A 105 -2.34 -10.88 13.89
N LEU A 106 -2.78 -10.77 12.64
CA LEU A 106 -4.12 -11.15 12.17
C LEU A 106 -4.37 -12.67 12.14
N ARG A 107 -3.41 -13.49 12.60
CA ARG A 107 -3.46 -14.96 12.59
C ARG A 107 -3.68 -15.54 11.18
N VAL A 108 -3.19 -14.87 10.14
CA VAL A 108 -3.16 -15.44 8.79
C VAL A 108 -2.26 -16.69 8.79
N PRO A 109 -2.61 -17.76 8.06
CA PRO A 109 -1.76 -18.95 8.01
C PRO A 109 -0.34 -18.62 7.59
N ARG A 110 0.64 -19.24 8.25
CA ARG A 110 2.07 -18.90 8.12
C ARG A 110 2.59 -19.00 6.69
N SER A 111 2.01 -19.89 5.88
CA SER A 111 2.34 -20.06 4.46
C SER A 111 2.23 -18.74 3.69
N TRP A 112 1.19 -17.94 3.91
CA TRP A 112 0.98 -16.68 3.21
C TRP A 112 2.07 -15.66 3.47
N GLY A 113 2.53 -15.58 4.72
CA GLY A 113 3.54 -14.61 5.08
C GLY A 113 4.93 -15.02 4.63
N PHE A 114 5.23 -16.33 4.62
CA PHE A 114 6.41 -16.87 3.95
C PHE A 114 6.39 -16.52 2.46
N THR A 115 5.29 -16.80 1.76
CA THR A 115 5.13 -16.44 0.34
C THR A 115 5.37 -14.94 0.14
N PHE A 116 4.80 -14.07 0.98
CA PHE A 116 4.99 -12.63 0.86
C PHE A 116 6.46 -12.20 1.00
N SER A 117 7.19 -12.80 1.95
CA SER A 117 8.61 -12.52 2.17
C SER A 117 9.47 -12.97 0.97
N VAL A 118 9.19 -14.16 0.44
CA VAL A 118 9.85 -14.70 -0.74
C VAL A 118 9.52 -13.88 -1.99
N SER A 119 8.25 -13.46 -2.15
CA SER A 119 7.82 -12.63 -3.27
C SER A 119 8.58 -11.31 -3.33
N ARG A 120 8.90 -10.67 -2.19
CA ARG A 120 9.70 -9.44 -2.20
C ARG A 120 11.11 -9.67 -2.74
N GLN A 121 11.79 -10.72 -2.27
CA GLN A 121 13.13 -11.08 -2.76
C GLN A 121 13.07 -11.42 -4.25
N PHE A 122 12.04 -12.17 -4.66
CA PHE A 122 11.79 -12.50 -6.05
C PHE A 122 11.53 -11.25 -6.91
N LEU A 123 10.82 -10.23 -6.40
CA LEU A 123 10.62 -8.96 -7.09
C LEU A 123 11.94 -8.24 -7.35
N GLU A 124 12.85 -8.23 -6.39
CA GLU A 124 14.17 -7.61 -6.57
C GLU A 124 14.97 -8.31 -7.67
N ILE A 125 14.99 -9.65 -7.66
CA ILE A 125 15.63 -10.46 -8.73
C ILE A 125 14.96 -10.19 -10.08
N LEU A 126 13.62 -10.24 -10.13
CA LEU A 126 12.85 -10.02 -11.34
C LEU A 126 13.08 -8.62 -11.92
N THR A 127 13.26 -7.58 -11.08
CA THR A 127 13.60 -6.25 -11.59
C THR A 127 14.96 -6.20 -12.26
N SER A 128 15.94 -6.94 -11.76
CA SER A 128 17.25 -7.08 -12.39
C SER A 128 17.12 -7.77 -13.75
N ASP A 129 16.47 -8.93 -13.80
CA ASP A 129 16.25 -9.71 -15.03
C ASP A 129 15.48 -8.88 -16.08
N LEU A 130 14.44 -8.17 -15.66
CA LEU A 130 13.67 -7.28 -16.52
C LEU A 130 14.58 -6.25 -17.20
N THR A 131 15.48 -5.61 -16.45
CA THR A 131 16.38 -4.60 -17.00
C THR A 131 17.40 -5.21 -17.98
N GLU A 132 17.98 -6.36 -17.67
CA GLU A 132 18.94 -7.03 -18.54
C GLU A 132 18.31 -7.50 -19.86
N ILE A 133 17.14 -8.15 -19.76
CA ILE A 133 16.38 -8.60 -20.93
C ILE A 133 15.92 -7.40 -21.77
N TRP A 134 15.49 -6.32 -21.11
CA TRP A 134 15.12 -5.08 -21.78
C TRP A 134 16.27 -4.52 -22.62
N HIS A 135 17.46 -4.40 -22.03
CA HIS A 135 18.65 -3.91 -22.73
C HIS A 135 19.07 -4.83 -23.89
N THR A 136 18.99 -6.14 -23.71
CA THR A 136 19.33 -7.13 -24.75
C THR A 136 18.35 -7.10 -25.92
N LEU A 137 17.06 -6.90 -25.66
CA LEU A 137 16.05 -6.79 -26.72
C LEU A 137 16.15 -5.47 -27.49
N LEU A 138 16.53 -4.38 -26.81
CA LEU A 138 16.84 -3.12 -27.47
C LEU A 138 18.03 -3.23 -28.41
N THR A 139 19.13 -3.88 -28.00
CA THR A 139 20.30 -4.10 -28.87
C THR A 139 19.99 -5.03 -30.05
N ARG A 140 19.06 -5.97 -29.88
CA ARG A 140 18.51 -6.81 -30.98
C ARG A 140 17.55 -6.07 -31.92
N GLY A 141 17.35 -4.77 -31.72
CA GLY A 141 16.52 -3.94 -32.60
C GLY A 141 15.01 -4.06 -32.34
N LEU A 142 14.58 -4.64 -31.22
CA LEU A 142 13.17 -4.66 -30.86
C LEU A 142 12.75 -3.24 -30.41
N PRO A 143 11.79 -2.58 -31.09
CA PRO A 143 11.44 -1.19 -30.77
C PRO A 143 10.54 -1.11 -29.53
N LEU A 144 11.15 -1.29 -28.36
CA LEU A 144 10.53 -1.18 -27.04
C LEU A 144 10.45 0.29 -26.56
N ASP A 145 11.25 1.20 -27.13
CA ASP A 145 11.25 2.62 -26.75
C ASP A 145 9.99 3.38 -27.18
N ARG A 146 9.32 2.92 -28.24
CA ARG A 146 8.11 3.57 -28.76
C ARG A 146 6.85 2.98 -28.11
N PRO A 147 5.99 3.78 -27.46
CA PRO A 147 4.89 3.28 -26.63
C PRO A 147 3.89 2.42 -27.41
N LEU A 148 3.55 2.80 -28.65
CA LEU A 148 2.66 2.03 -29.51
C LEU A 148 3.26 0.68 -29.92
N LYS A 149 4.52 0.66 -30.34
CA LYS A 149 5.20 -0.57 -30.76
C LYS A 149 5.49 -1.49 -29.57
N ARG A 150 5.73 -0.92 -28.38
CA ARG A 150 5.91 -1.66 -27.13
C ARG A 150 4.71 -2.55 -26.81
N TRP A 151 3.49 -2.04 -26.99
CA TRP A 151 2.27 -2.82 -26.72
C TRP A 151 2.19 -4.07 -27.59
N PHE A 152 2.44 -3.95 -28.90
CA PHE A 152 2.40 -5.09 -29.82
C PHE A 152 3.58 -6.05 -29.64
N ASN A 153 4.73 -5.55 -29.18
CA ASN A 153 5.92 -6.36 -28.92
C ASN A 153 6.00 -6.90 -27.48
N LEU A 154 5.00 -6.63 -26.65
CA LEU A 154 4.95 -7.07 -25.26
C LEU A 154 5.11 -8.58 -25.10
N PRO A 155 4.50 -9.45 -25.94
CA PRO A 155 4.70 -10.90 -25.84
C PRO A 155 6.16 -11.33 -26.03
N ARG A 156 6.91 -10.65 -26.91
CA ARG A 156 8.34 -10.94 -27.17
C ARG A 156 9.24 -10.56 -26.00
N PHE A 157 8.82 -9.59 -25.19
CA PHE A 157 9.49 -9.19 -23.96
C PHE A 157 9.06 -10.06 -22.76
N LEU A 158 7.76 -10.35 -22.64
CA LEU A 158 7.20 -11.12 -21.53
C LEU A 158 7.66 -12.58 -21.55
N LEU A 159 7.75 -13.20 -22.73
CA LEU A 159 8.11 -14.61 -22.84
C LEU A 159 9.47 -14.93 -22.18
N PRO A 160 10.59 -14.25 -22.50
CA PRO A 160 11.87 -14.52 -21.83
C PRO A 160 11.85 -14.21 -20.34
N VAL A 161 11.14 -13.17 -19.91
CA VAL A 161 11.01 -12.83 -18.47
C VAL A 161 10.26 -13.92 -17.72
N LEU A 162 9.17 -14.45 -18.29
CA LEU A 162 8.40 -15.55 -17.70
C LEU A 162 9.24 -16.82 -17.58
N VAL A 163 9.98 -17.16 -18.64
CA VAL A 163 10.88 -18.33 -18.62
C VAL A 163 11.97 -18.17 -17.56
N SER A 164 12.62 -17.00 -17.46
CA SER A 164 13.60 -16.72 -16.39
C SER A 164 12.97 -16.86 -15.00
N SER A 165 11.77 -16.31 -14.84
CA SER A 165 11.01 -16.35 -13.58
C SER A 165 10.70 -17.78 -13.12
N PHE A 166 10.31 -18.66 -14.04
CA PHE A 166 10.07 -20.07 -13.73
C PHE A 166 11.35 -20.79 -13.32
N HIS A 167 12.46 -20.55 -14.03
CA HIS A 167 13.73 -21.17 -13.69
C HIS A 167 14.22 -20.74 -12.29
N THR A 168 14.10 -19.44 -11.99
CA THR A 168 14.44 -18.91 -10.66
C THR A 168 13.52 -19.49 -9.57
N ALA A 169 12.23 -19.69 -9.87
CA ALA A 169 11.31 -20.31 -8.92
C ALA A 169 11.64 -21.79 -8.65
N GLU A 170 12.03 -22.56 -9.68
CA GLU A 170 12.47 -23.94 -9.54
C GLU A 170 13.76 -24.05 -8.72
N GLN A 171 14.77 -23.24 -9.05
CA GLN A 171 16.02 -23.17 -8.27
C GLN A 171 15.74 -22.78 -6.81
N LEU A 172 14.83 -21.83 -6.58
CA LEU A 172 14.45 -21.45 -5.24
C LEU A 172 13.74 -22.60 -4.51
N ALA A 173 12.85 -23.34 -5.17
CA ALA A 173 12.19 -24.49 -4.57
C ALA A 173 13.20 -25.59 -4.19
N GLU A 174 14.14 -25.92 -5.08
CA GLU A 174 15.20 -26.90 -4.83
C GLU A 174 16.10 -26.48 -3.66
N THR A 175 16.49 -25.20 -3.59
CA THR A 175 17.29 -24.68 -2.46
C THR A 175 16.51 -24.65 -1.14
N LEU A 176 15.20 -24.42 -1.17
CA LEU A 176 14.34 -24.47 0.03
C LEU A 176 14.15 -25.91 0.52
N GLU A 177 14.02 -26.87 -0.39
CA GLU A 177 13.87 -28.29 -0.09
C GLU A 177 15.17 -28.87 0.50
N THR A 178 16.31 -28.60 -0.12
CA THR A 178 17.63 -29.02 0.40
C THR A 178 17.95 -28.43 1.78
N ARG A 179 17.47 -27.23 2.07
CA ARG A 179 17.61 -26.59 3.40
C ARG A 179 16.55 -27.03 4.42
N GLY A 180 15.54 -27.81 4.02
CA GLY A 180 14.46 -28.23 4.91
C GLY A 180 13.59 -27.08 5.44
N ILE A 181 13.53 -25.94 4.74
CA ILE A 181 12.85 -24.72 5.22
C ILE A 181 11.34 -24.93 5.40
N ALA A 182 10.75 -25.88 4.67
CA ALA A 182 9.35 -26.29 4.84
C ALA A 182 9.03 -26.78 6.27
N GLN A 183 10.03 -27.20 7.04
CA GLN A 183 9.87 -27.82 8.37
C GLN A 183 10.37 -26.92 9.52
N LEU A 184 11.05 -25.81 9.22
CA LEU A 184 11.67 -24.95 10.23
C LEU A 184 10.69 -23.91 10.80
N PRO A 185 10.64 -23.71 12.13
CA PRO A 185 9.97 -22.56 12.73
C PRO A 185 10.72 -21.29 12.35
N GLN A 186 10.09 -20.41 11.58
CA GLN A 186 10.72 -19.17 11.12
C GLN A 186 10.80 -18.13 12.24
N SER A 187 11.99 -17.55 12.43
CA SER A 187 12.21 -16.47 13.39
C SER A 187 11.62 -15.17 12.84
N HIS A 188 10.64 -14.62 13.55
CA HIS A 188 10.06 -13.33 13.20
C HIS A 188 10.89 -12.20 13.84
N PRO A 189 11.25 -11.13 13.12
CA PRO A 189 11.80 -9.95 13.74
C PRO A 189 10.80 -9.41 14.79
N THR A 190 11.22 -9.42 16.06
CA THR A 190 10.37 -9.01 17.19
C THR A 190 10.37 -7.50 17.32
N PHE A 191 9.26 -6.86 16.97
CA PHE A 191 9.03 -5.45 17.25
C PHE A 191 8.45 -5.27 18.67
N HIS A 192 8.98 -4.28 19.39
CA HIS A 192 8.66 -4.01 20.79
C HIS A 192 7.77 -2.77 20.90
N TRP A 193 6.65 -2.91 21.62
CA TRP A 193 5.68 -1.85 21.85
C TRP A 193 6.32 -0.64 22.53
N LYS A 194 6.32 0.52 21.86
CA LYS A 194 6.82 1.78 22.45
C LYS A 194 5.67 2.66 22.93
N LYS A 195 5.93 3.49 23.95
CA LYS A 195 4.98 4.47 24.53
C LYS A 195 4.43 5.49 23.51
N LYS A 196 5.07 5.65 22.35
CA LYS A 196 4.58 6.50 21.24
C LYS A 196 3.46 5.81 20.43
N ASP A 197 3.34 4.49 20.51
CA ASP A 197 2.34 3.72 19.78
C ASP A 197 1.01 3.64 20.53
N SER A 198 1.05 3.65 21.87
CA SER A 198 -0.16 3.75 22.71
C SER A 198 -0.88 5.10 22.55
N LEU A 199 -0.12 6.18 22.39
CA LEU A 199 -0.65 7.53 22.20
C LEU A 199 -1.35 7.66 20.85
N GLY A 200 -0.83 6.97 19.81
CA GLY A 200 -1.50 6.84 18.52
C GLY A 200 -2.81 6.06 18.64
N THR A 201 -2.82 4.87 19.23
CA THR A 201 -4.05 4.09 19.38
C THR A 201 -5.13 4.81 20.18
N LEU A 202 -4.76 5.54 21.24
CA LEU A 202 -5.69 6.37 22.01
C LEU A 202 -6.29 7.50 21.17
N ALA A 203 -5.48 8.16 20.33
CA ALA A 203 -6.00 9.15 19.39
C ALA A 203 -7.02 8.54 18.42
N GLY A 204 -6.77 7.33 17.91
CA GLY A 204 -7.73 6.61 17.06
C GLY A 204 -9.08 6.33 17.74
N PHE A 205 -9.06 5.89 19.00
CA PHE A 205 -10.29 5.68 19.77
C PHE A 205 -11.04 6.99 20.04
N LEU A 206 -10.33 8.09 20.31
CA LEU A 206 -10.94 9.42 20.47
C LEU A 206 -11.61 9.91 19.17
N LEU A 207 -11.02 9.63 18.00
CA LEU A 207 -11.61 9.97 16.70
C LEU A 207 -12.92 9.21 16.43
N VAL A 208 -12.97 7.91 16.76
CA VAL A 208 -14.20 7.11 16.65
C VAL A 208 -15.26 7.59 17.65
N GLY A 209 -14.86 7.88 18.88
CA GLY A 209 -15.76 8.43 19.90
C GLY A 209 -16.35 9.78 19.50
N PHE A 210 -15.55 10.66 18.91
CA PHE A 210 -16.00 11.95 18.38
C PHE A 210 -16.96 11.79 17.20
N SER A 211 -16.71 10.82 16.30
CA SER A 211 -17.60 10.49 15.18
C SER A 211 -18.96 9.93 15.65
N LEU A 212 -18.99 9.13 16.72
CA LEU A 212 -20.23 8.61 17.29
C LEU A 212 -21.04 9.65 18.07
N TRP A 213 -20.37 10.62 18.72
CA TRP A 213 -21.02 11.69 19.47
C TRP A 213 -21.76 12.70 18.58
N THR A 214 -21.33 12.83 17.33
CA THR A 214 -21.82 13.83 16.37
C THR A 214 -22.86 13.28 15.39
N ARG A 215 -23.28 12.03 15.58
CA ARG A 215 -24.33 11.35 14.83
C ARG A 215 -25.70 11.57 15.47
#